data_AF-A0AAJ7JES4-F1
#
_entry.id   AF-A0AAJ7JES4-F1
#
_cell.length_a   1.000
_cell.length_b   1.000
_cell.length_c   1.000
_cell.angle_alpha   90.00
_cell.angle_beta   90.00
_cell.angle_gamma   90.00
#
_symmetry.space_group_name_H-M   'P 1'
#
loop_
_entity.id
_entity.type
_entity.pdbx_description
1 polymer ?
#
loop_
_entity_poly.entity_id
_entity_poly.type
_entity_poly.pdbx_seq_one_letter_code
_entity_poly.pdbx_strand_id
1 'polypeptide(L)'
;MAKRMYIKDVIMFIPILNFGQFVLAHDQTALIYTIWVNFIGFFVIIVLYTNNVCVLEACFKDINNNLVNVRETIINDEPHLLRRVYHTRKNPMLLAELRMLKKQHLEISEAVKMLNSAFGSTNLAIFTFLLLDVTFNLYKYLVELNQGGRLTELFSYTLFFVLYYATYVILIIWYVEKVKTQVRQIGSNIHRLVIHTYDKEITNELKLFSLQVLQREITFTATGFVIDATLLTKAVCSITTFLLILIQFLVKPC
;
A
#
# COMPACT_ATOMS: atom_id res chain seq x y z
N MET A 1 7.89 -0.41 15.73
CA MET A 1 7.29 -0.91 14.46
C MET A 1 6.31 -2.06 14.71
N ALA A 2 6.75 -3.18 15.31
CA ALA A 2 5.91 -4.35 15.60
C ALA A 2 4.61 -4.02 16.36
N LYS A 3 4.69 -3.19 17.41
CA LYS A 3 3.49 -2.73 18.16
C LYS A 3 2.44 -2.05 17.28
N ARG A 4 2.87 -1.24 16.29
CA ARG A 4 1.97 -0.54 15.36
C ARG A 4 1.32 -1.50 14.38
N MET A 5 2.07 -2.49 13.88
CA MET A 5 1.55 -3.54 13.00
C MET A 5 0.51 -4.38 13.75
N TYR A 6 0.83 -4.82 14.97
CA TYR A 6 -0.09 -5.58 15.81
C TYR A 6 -1.39 -4.82 16.11
N ILE A 7 -1.31 -3.56 16.54
CA ILE A 7 -2.52 -2.75 16.82
C ILE A 7 -3.38 -2.62 15.56
N LYS A 8 -2.77 -2.36 14.40
CA LYS A 8 -3.48 -2.28 13.10
C LYS A 8 -4.18 -3.60 12.76
N ASP A 9 -3.47 -4.73 12.90
CA ASP A 9 -4.01 -6.06 12.61
C ASP A 9 -5.19 -6.41 13.54
N VAL A 10 -5.08 -6.10 14.83
CA VAL A 10 -6.17 -6.31 15.80
C VAL A 10 -7.39 -5.46 15.47
N ILE A 11 -7.22 -4.17 15.18
CA ILE A 11 -8.34 -3.28 14.83
C ILE A 11 -9.08 -3.80 13.60
N MET A 12 -8.33 -4.27 12.60
CA MET A 12 -8.90 -4.77 11.36
C MET A 12 -9.62 -6.13 11.51
N PHE A 13 -9.30 -6.90 12.55
CA PHE A 13 -9.93 -8.19 12.84
C PHE A 13 -11.29 -8.06 13.56
N ILE A 14 -11.50 -6.98 14.33
CA ILE A 14 -12.72 -6.77 15.14
C ILE A 14 -14.02 -6.90 14.31
N PRO A 15 -14.15 -6.31 13.11
CA PRO A 15 -15.37 -6.44 12.29
C PRO A 15 -15.69 -7.89 11.90
N ILE A 16 -14.66 -8.70 11.61
CA ILE A 16 -14.82 -10.11 11.20
C ILE A 16 -15.31 -10.97 12.37
N LEU A 17 -14.82 -10.69 13.58
CA LEU A 17 -15.28 -11.36 14.80
C LEU A 17 -16.74 -11.08 15.09
N ASN A 18 -17.16 -9.81 15.01
CA ASN A 18 -18.55 -9.42 15.20
C ASN A 18 -19.47 -10.09 14.17
N PHE A 19 -19.01 -10.16 12.91
CA PHE A 19 -19.73 -10.87 11.86
C PHE A 19 -19.83 -12.37 12.16
N GLY A 20 -18.78 -13.01 12.68
CA GLY A 20 -18.82 -14.42 13.08
C GLY A 20 -19.81 -14.72 14.21
N GLN A 21 -19.90 -13.84 15.21
CA GLN A 21 -20.88 -13.97 16.29
C GLN A 21 -22.31 -13.85 15.75
N PHE A 22 -22.56 -12.94 14.80
CA PHE A 22 -23.86 -12.82 14.13
C PHE A 22 -24.24 -14.10 13.37
N VAL A 23 -23.29 -14.70 12.65
CA VAL A 23 -23.47 -15.96 11.91
C VAL A 23 -23.78 -17.13 12.84
N LEU A 24 -23.11 -17.22 14.00
CA LEU A 24 -23.34 -18.30 14.97
C LEU A 24 -24.69 -18.17 15.70
N ALA A 25 -25.20 -16.95 15.85
CA ALA A 25 -26.47 -16.67 16.53
C ALA A 25 -27.71 -16.97 15.66
N HIS A 26 -27.56 -17.04 14.34
CA HIS A 26 -28.64 -17.38 13.42
C HIS A 26 -28.49 -18.82 12.94
N ASP A 27 -29.50 -19.65 13.23
CA ASP A 27 -29.48 -21.09 13.00
C ASP A 27 -29.26 -21.45 11.51
N GLN A 28 -28.45 -22.49 11.30
CA GLN A 28 -27.56 -22.64 10.16
C GLN A 28 -28.20 -22.78 8.77
N THR A 29 -27.57 -22.11 7.81
CA THR A 29 -27.26 -22.71 6.50
C THR A 29 -25.74 -22.89 6.40
N ALA A 30 -25.26 -24.08 5.99
CA ALA A 30 -23.82 -24.36 5.82
C ALA A 30 -23.08 -23.33 4.95
N LEU A 31 -23.83 -22.66 4.05
CA LEU A 31 -23.34 -21.61 3.17
C LEU A 31 -22.78 -20.39 3.92
N ILE A 32 -23.45 -19.92 4.97
CA ILE A 32 -23.01 -18.72 5.71
C ILE A 32 -21.70 -19.00 6.45
N TYR A 33 -21.57 -20.20 7.03
CA TYR A 33 -20.33 -20.64 7.66
C TYR A 33 -19.18 -20.71 6.65
N THR A 34 -19.40 -21.28 5.45
CA THR A 34 -18.37 -21.31 4.40
C THR A 34 -17.96 -19.92 3.93
N ILE A 35 -18.89 -18.97 3.85
CA ILE A 35 -18.60 -17.57 3.51
C ILE A 35 -17.70 -16.93 4.58
N TRP A 36 -18.01 -17.14 5.86
CA TRP A 36 -17.22 -16.60 6.97
C TRP A 36 -15.77 -17.12 6.99
N VAL A 37 -15.58 -18.42 6.74
CA VAL A 37 -14.23 -19.02 6.64
C VAL A 37 -13.42 -18.40 5.49
N ASN A 38 -14.04 -18.16 4.33
CA ASN A 38 -13.37 -17.48 3.22
C ASN A 38 -12.94 -16.05 3.56
N PHE A 39 -13.77 -15.31 4.32
CA PHE A 39 -13.41 -13.97 4.79
C PHE A 39 -12.18 -13.96 5.70
N ILE A 40 -12.05 -14.95 6.58
CA ILE A 40 -10.85 -15.11 7.41
C ILE A 40 -9.62 -15.37 6.52
N GLY A 41 -9.76 -16.23 5.50
CA GLY A 41 -8.69 -16.50 4.54
C GLY A 41 -8.21 -15.23 3.83
N PHE A 42 -9.13 -14.41 3.32
CA PHE A 42 -8.78 -13.13 2.71
C PHE A 42 -8.12 -12.19 3.71
N PHE A 43 -8.63 -12.08 4.93
CA PHE A 43 -8.04 -11.26 5.97
C PHE A 43 -6.58 -11.63 6.27
N VAL A 44 -6.27 -12.92 6.37
CA VAL A 44 -4.89 -13.37 6.62
C VAL A 44 -3.95 -12.95 5.49
N ILE A 45 -4.37 -13.14 4.23
CA ILE A 45 -3.57 -12.73 3.05
C ILE A 45 -3.32 -11.22 3.06
N ILE A 46 -4.35 -10.45 3.38
CA ILE A 46 -4.33 -9.00 3.47
C ILE A 46 -3.37 -8.50 4.55
N VAL A 47 -3.46 -9.07 5.74
CA VAL A 47 -2.57 -8.76 6.86
C VAL A 47 -1.14 -9.08 6.48
N LEU A 48 -0.89 -10.25 5.87
CA LEU A 48 0.42 -10.64 5.40
C LEU A 48 0.97 -9.66 4.37
N TYR A 49 0.19 -9.29 3.35
CA TYR A 49 0.58 -8.32 2.32
C TYR A 49 0.91 -6.96 2.93
N THR A 50 -0.01 -6.38 3.71
CA THR A 50 0.18 -5.06 4.32
C THR A 50 1.34 -5.03 5.32
N ASN A 51 1.60 -6.13 6.02
CA ASN A 51 2.74 -6.24 6.92
C ASN A 51 4.08 -6.27 6.17
N ASN A 52 4.16 -6.97 5.03
CA ASN A 52 5.33 -6.88 4.15
C ASN A 52 5.54 -5.46 3.62
N VAL A 53 4.48 -4.78 3.17
CA VAL A 53 4.56 -3.38 2.73
C VAL A 53 5.03 -2.45 3.87
N CYS A 54 4.58 -2.68 5.11
CA CYS A 54 5.07 -1.94 6.29
C CYS A 54 6.56 -2.17 6.55
N VAL A 55 7.05 -3.39 6.36
CA VAL A 55 8.49 -3.71 6.48
C VAL A 55 9.29 -2.97 5.42
N LEU A 56 8.84 -3.00 4.17
CA LEU A 56 9.47 -2.24 3.09
C LEU A 56 9.47 -0.72 3.38
N GLU A 57 8.37 -0.16 3.90
CA GLU A 57 8.31 1.25 4.35
C GLU A 57 9.43 1.57 5.34
N ALA A 58 9.62 0.71 6.36
CA ALA A 58 10.64 0.91 7.38
C ALA A 58 12.05 0.82 6.80
N CYS A 59 12.31 -0.12 5.88
CA CYS A 59 13.60 -0.25 5.21
C CYS A 59 13.95 0.98 4.35
N PHE A 60 12.98 1.53 3.58
CA PHE A 60 13.21 2.77 2.84
C PHE A 60 13.43 3.96 3.77
N LYS A 61 12.69 4.01 4.88
CA LYS A 61 12.89 5.06 5.88
C LYS A 61 14.30 5.01 6.51
N ASP A 62 14.83 3.81 6.73
CA ASP A 62 16.19 3.61 7.24
C ASP A 62 17.25 4.16 6.27
N ILE A 63 17.15 3.81 4.98
CA ILE A 63 18.02 4.38 3.94
C ILE A 63 17.93 5.90 3.92
N ASN A 64 16.71 6.43 4.00
CA ASN A 64 16.50 7.88 3.98
C ASN A 64 17.14 8.58 5.18
N ASN A 65 17.02 8.01 6.38
CA ASN A 65 17.66 8.54 7.59
C ASN A 65 19.19 8.49 7.48
N ASN A 66 19.74 7.38 7.00
CA ASN A 66 21.19 7.24 6.81
C ASN A 66 21.71 8.25 5.77
N LEU A 67 20.97 8.50 4.69
CA LEU A 67 21.30 9.56 3.73
C LEU A 67 21.29 10.96 4.36
N VAL A 68 20.38 11.25 5.30
CA VAL A 68 20.36 12.51 6.04
C VAL A 68 21.59 12.62 6.95
N ASN A 69 21.99 11.55 7.64
CA ASN A 69 23.20 11.53 8.46
C ASN A 69 24.48 11.76 7.63
N VAL A 70 24.57 11.12 6.45
CA VAL A 70 25.67 11.35 5.49
C VAL A 70 25.70 12.83 5.07
N ARG A 71 24.54 13.44 4.84
CA ARG A 71 24.45 14.87 4.48
C ARG A 71 24.95 15.77 5.60
N GLU A 72 24.51 15.54 6.84
CA GLU A 72 24.97 16.32 8.00
C GLU A 72 26.49 16.20 8.18
N THR A 73 27.06 15.02 7.94
CA THR A 73 28.52 14.82 7.97
C THR A 73 29.23 15.66 6.90
N ILE A 74 28.68 15.76 5.69
CA ILE A 74 29.26 16.57 4.60
C ILE A 74 29.19 18.08 4.92
N ILE A 75 28.06 18.55 5.47
CA ILE A 75 27.86 19.97 5.81
C ILE A 75 28.66 20.38 7.06
N ASN A 76 28.76 19.52 8.08
CA ASN A 76 29.51 19.83 9.29
C ASN A 76 31.03 19.82 9.08
N ASP A 77 31.52 19.07 8.09
CA ASP A 77 32.91 19.17 7.64
C ASP A 77 33.19 20.50 6.90
N GLU A 78 32.16 21.21 6.38
CA GLU A 78 32.26 22.43 5.58
C GLU A 78 32.87 23.66 6.31
N PRO A 79 32.43 24.07 7.52
CA PRO A 79 32.98 25.25 8.19
C PRO A 79 34.44 25.09 8.66
N HIS A 80 34.92 23.86 8.82
CA HIS A 80 36.30 23.58 9.21
C HIS A 80 37.28 23.49 8.00
N LEU A 81 36.74 23.41 6.78
CA LEU A 81 37.50 23.10 5.55
C LEU A 81 37.70 24.29 4.59
N LEU A 82 37.11 25.46 4.83
CA LEU A 82 37.50 26.70 4.13
C LEU A 82 39.01 26.99 4.25
N ARG A 83 39.70 26.40 5.25
CA ARG A 83 41.16 26.49 5.43
C ARG A 83 41.97 25.40 4.70
N ARG A 84 41.34 24.31 4.24
CA ARG A 84 42.02 23.15 3.61
C ARG A 84 41.59 22.97 2.15
N VAL A 85 41.61 24.09 1.44
CA VAL A 85 41.48 24.25 0.00
C VAL A 85 42.33 23.19 -0.76
N TYR A 86 41.76 22.59 -1.80
CA TYR A 86 42.44 21.82 -2.89
C TYR A 86 42.86 20.35 -2.73
N HIS A 87 42.77 19.71 -1.57
CA HIS A 87 43.08 18.28 -1.51
C HIS A 87 41.86 17.41 -1.81
N THR A 88 41.98 16.61 -2.87
CA THR A 88 41.16 15.45 -3.23
C THR A 88 41.01 14.51 -2.03
N ARG A 89 40.13 14.84 -1.08
CA ARG A 89 39.94 14.06 0.14
C ARG A 89 39.05 12.88 -0.19
N LYS A 90 39.68 11.78 -0.62
CA LYS A 90 39.08 10.44 -0.57
C LYS A 90 38.63 10.20 0.86
N ASN A 91 37.32 10.31 1.13
CA ASN A 91 36.72 9.83 2.37
C ASN A 91 36.22 8.40 2.09
N PRO A 92 37.09 7.36 2.19
CA PRO A 92 36.73 5.99 1.83
C PRO A 92 35.57 5.46 2.67
N MET A 93 35.40 5.97 3.89
CA MET A 93 34.28 5.63 4.77
C MET A 93 32.93 6.09 4.22
N LEU A 94 32.80 7.36 3.81
CA LEU A 94 31.57 7.89 3.20
C LEU A 94 31.25 7.19 1.88
N LEU A 95 32.28 6.91 1.07
CA LEU A 95 32.10 6.19 -0.18
C LEU A 95 31.62 4.75 0.05
N ALA A 96 32.17 4.06 1.05
CA ALA A 96 31.73 2.73 1.45
C ALA A 96 30.28 2.74 1.96
N GLU A 97 29.90 3.74 2.75
CA GLU A 97 28.55 3.92 3.25
C GLU A 97 27.54 4.16 2.11
N LEU A 98 27.85 5.04 1.16
CA LEU A 98 27.00 5.27 -0.03
C LEU A 98 26.83 4.02 -0.89
N ARG A 99 27.90 3.25 -1.10
CA ARG A 99 27.83 1.96 -1.82
C ARG A 99 26.96 0.95 -1.08
N MET A 100 27.03 0.93 0.24
CA MET A 100 26.20 0.09 1.10
C MET A 100 24.71 0.49 0.99
N LEU A 101 24.39 1.78 1.09
CA LEU A 101 23.01 2.29 0.94
C LEU A 101 22.43 1.99 -0.45
N LYS A 102 23.23 2.16 -1.49
CA LYS A 102 22.86 1.83 -2.87
C LYS A 102 22.56 0.33 -3.04
N LYS A 103 23.36 -0.53 -2.41
CA LYS A 103 23.14 -1.99 -2.40
C LYS A 103 21.87 -2.34 -1.63
N GLN A 104 21.64 -1.74 -0.46
CA GLN A 104 20.38 -1.95 0.29
C GLN A 104 19.16 -1.53 -0.53
N HIS A 105 19.20 -0.37 -1.21
CA HIS A 105 18.12 0.06 -2.10
C HIS A 105 17.86 -0.95 -3.22
N LEU A 106 18.91 -1.58 -3.76
CA LEU A 106 18.78 -2.62 -4.78
C LEU A 106 18.03 -3.85 -4.25
N GLU A 107 18.46 -4.35 -3.09
CA GLU A 107 17.86 -5.53 -2.44
C GLU A 107 16.39 -5.29 -2.07
N ILE A 108 16.07 -4.12 -1.50
CA ILE A 108 14.69 -3.77 -1.16
C ILE A 108 13.83 -3.60 -2.41
N SER A 109 14.37 -3.01 -3.49
CA SER A 109 13.66 -2.90 -4.77
C SER A 109 13.34 -4.29 -5.36
N GLU A 110 14.24 -5.26 -5.20
CA GLU A 110 14.01 -6.65 -5.60
C GLU A 110 12.98 -7.34 -4.71
N ALA A 111 13.00 -7.08 -3.40
CA ALA A 111 11.97 -7.55 -2.48
C ALA A 111 10.57 -7.01 -2.84
N VAL A 112 10.45 -5.75 -3.29
CA VAL A 112 9.17 -5.22 -3.81
C VAL A 112 8.72 -6.00 -5.05
N LYS A 113 9.63 -6.31 -5.98
CA LYS A 113 9.28 -7.10 -7.17
C LYS A 113 8.83 -8.52 -6.81
N MET A 114 9.51 -9.16 -5.85
CA MET A 114 9.10 -10.46 -5.31
C MET A 114 7.71 -10.38 -4.66
N LEU A 115 7.44 -9.33 -3.89
CA LEU A 115 6.13 -9.11 -3.27
C LEU A 115 5.03 -8.96 -4.33
N ASN A 116 5.27 -8.16 -5.37
CA ASN A 116 4.33 -8.00 -6.47
C ASN A 116 4.09 -9.32 -7.23
N SER A 117 5.14 -10.11 -7.45
CA SER A 117 5.00 -11.41 -8.12
C SER A 117 4.23 -12.43 -7.26
N ALA A 118 4.45 -12.43 -5.94
CA ALA A 118 3.85 -13.40 -5.03
C ALA A 118 2.38 -13.08 -4.72
N PHE A 119 2.06 -11.80 -4.51
CA PHE A 119 0.71 -11.36 -4.12
C PHE A 119 -0.08 -10.75 -5.28
N GLY A 120 0.52 -10.57 -6.45
CA GLY A 120 -0.10 -9.80 -7.53
C GLY A 120 -1.42 -10.39 -8.01
N SER A 121 -1.42 -11.68 -8.36
CA SER A 121 -2.63 -12.39 -8.79
C SER A 121 -3.64 -12.52 -7.65
N THR A 122 -3.17 -12.83 -6.45
CA THR A 122 -4.02 -12.98 -5.25
C THR A 122 -4.72 -11.68 -4.88
N ASN A 123 -4.00 -10.55 -4.87
CA ASN A 123 -4.56 -9.24 -4.61
C ASN A 123 -5.59 -8.86 -5.67
N LEU A 124 -5.31 -9.13 -6.95
CA LEU A 124 -6.28 -8.90 -8.02
C LEU A 124 -7.55 -9.71 -7.79
N ALA A 125 -7.42 -11.01 -7.50
CA ALA A 125 -8.57 -11.88 -7.22
C ALA A 125 -9.39 -11.39 -6.02
N ILE A 126 -8.74 -10.97 -4.95
CA ILE A 126 -9.41 -10.37 -3.78
C ILE A 126 -10.15 -9.10 -4.19
N PHE A 127 -9.50 -8.16 -4.88
CA PHE A 127 -10.17 -6.92 -5.33
C PHE A 127 -11.37 -7.20 -6.23
N THR A 128 -11.28 -8.14 -7.17
CA THR A 128 -12.39 -8.54 -8.04
C THR A 128 -13.52 -9.18 -7.25
N PHE A 129 -13.21 -10.09 -6.32
CA PHE A 129 -14.20 -10.71 -5.46
C PHE A 129 -14.95 -9.67 -4.62
N LEU A 130 -14.22 -8.72 -4.02
CA LEU A 130 -14.82 -7.62 -3.25
C LEU A 130 -15.73 -6.74 -4.10
N LEU A 131 -15.32 -6.42 -5.33
CA LEU A 131 -16.13 -5.64 -6.26
C LEU A 131 -17.45 -6.36 -6.55
N LEU A 132 -17.38 -7.65 -6.89
CA LEU A 132 -18.56 -8.47 -7.17
C LEU A 132 -19.47 -8.57 -5.94
N ASP A 133 -18.92 -8.87 -4.77
CA ASP A 133 -19.70 -9.01 -3.54
C ASP A 133 -20.43 -7.70 -3.18
N VAL A 134 -19.74 -6.55 -3.28
CA VAL A 134 -20.38 -5.24 -3.09
C VAL A 134 -21.51 -5.01 -4.09
N THR A 135 -21.27 -5.27 -5.38
CA THR A 135 -22.29 -5.08 -6.42
C THR A 135 -23.50 -5.99 -6.18
N PHE A 136 -23.30 -7.26 -5.83
CA PHE A 136 -24.39 -8.19 -5.53
C PHE A 136 -25.18 -7.82 -4.28
N ASN A 137 -24.51 -7.39 -3.20
CA ASN A 137 -25.19 -6.95 -1.99
C ASN A 137 -26.03 -5.69 -2.23
N LEU A 138 -25.49 -4.71 -2.98
CA LEU A 138 -26.23 -3.52 -3.37
C LEU A 138 -27.40 -3.83 -4.33
N TYR A 139 -27.23 -4.81 -5.23
CA TYR A 139 -28.32 -5.30 -6.07
C TYR A 139 -29.48 -5.88 -5.26
N LYS A 140 -29.19 -6.80 -4.32
CA LYS A 140 -30.21 -7.39 -3.44
C LYS A 140 -30.95 -6.32 -2.65
N TYR A 141 -30.20 -5.34 -2.13
CA TYR A 141 -30.76 -4.20 -1.43
C TYR A 141 -31.75 -3.40 -2.30
N LEU A 142 -31.39 -3.10 -3.55
CA LEU A 142 -32.27 -2.37 -4.48
C LEU A 142 -33.53 -3.15 -4.87
N VAL A 143 -33.44 -4.46 -5.05
CA VAL A 143 -34.60 -5.32 -5.36
C VAL A 143 -35.58 -5.36 -4.18
N GLU A 144 -35.08 -5.55 -2.97
CA GLU A 144 -35.91 -5.59 -1.75
C GLU A 144 -36.61 -4.26 -1.51
N LEU A 145 -35.90 -3.13 -1.74
CA LEU A 145 -36.46 -1.78 -1.69
C LEU A 145 -37.67 -1.63 -2.65
N ASN A 146 -37.56 -2.17 -3.87
CA ASN A 146 -38.63 -2.10 -4.86
C ASN A 146 -39.84 -2.98 -4.50
N GLN A 147 -39.63 -4.09 -3.79
CA GLN A 147 -40.70 -5.02 -3.39
C GLN A 147 -41.38 -4.62 -2.06
N GLY A 148 -40.95 -3.54 -1.42
CA GLY A 148 -41.52 -3.07 -0.15
C GLY A 148 -41.15 -3.93 1.07
N GLY A 149 -40.03 -4.66 1.00
CA GLY A 149 -39.58 -5.58 2.04
C GLY A 149 -39.03 -4.92 3.32
N ARG A 150 -38.54 -5.73 4.27
CA ARG A 150 -37.97 -5.25 5.56
C ARG A 150 -36.61 -4.57 5.33
N LEU A 151 -36.65 -3.27 5.06
CA LEU A 151 -35.47 -2.46 4.73
C LEU A 151 -34.43 -2.34 5.84
N THR A 152 -34.81 -2.37 7.12
CA THR A 152 -33.93 -1.91 8.21
C THR A 152 -32.72 -2.81 8.47
N GLU A 153 -32.90 -4.14 8.43
CA GLU A 153 -31.82 -5.10 8.74
C GLU A 153 -30.87 -5.32 7.54
N LEU A 154 -31.42 -5.47 6.33
CA LEU A 154 -30.66 -5.60 5.08
C LEU A 154 -29.83 -4.34 4.78
N PHE A 155 -30.37 -3.16 5.08
CA PHE A 155 -29.64 -1.90 4.93
C PHE A 155 -28.44 -1.82 5.88
N SER A 156 -28.63 -2.16 7.16
CA SER A 156 -27.56 -2.18 8.15
C SER A 156 -26.44 -3.14 7.76
N TYR A 157 -26.80 -4.35 7.31
CA TYR A 157 -25.87 -5.36 6.84
C TYR A 157 -25.09 -4.90 5.60
N THR A 158 -25.78 -4.44 4.56
CA THR A 158 -25.16 -3.99 3.30
C THR A 158 -24.19 -2.83 3.53
N LEU A 159 -24.59 -1.84 4.35
CA LEU A 159 -23.73 -0.73 4.73
C LEU A 159 -22.48 -1.19 5.47
N PHE A 160 -22.61 -2.14 6.39
CA PHE A 160 -21.47 -2.67 7.14
C PHE A 160 -20.42 -3.28 6.21
N PHE A 161 -20.82 -4.12 5.24
CA PHE A 161 -19.90 -4.72 4.27
C PHE A 161 -19.23 -3.68 3.38
N VAL A 162 -20.01 -2.73 2.84
CA VAL A 162 -19.46 -1.64 2.00
C VAL A 162 -18.42 -0.82 2.77
N LEU A 163 -18.74 -0.43 4.01
CA LEU A 163 -17.81 0.32 4.85
C LEU A 163 -16.56 -0.51 5.18
N TYR A 164 -16.74 -1.78 5.55
CA TYR A 164 -15.63 -2.68 5.84
C TYR A 164 -14.68 -2.80 4.64
N TYR A 165 -15.19 -3.06 3.44
CA TYR A 165 -14.35 -3.13 2.24
C TYR A 165 -13.72 -1.80 1.87
N ALA A 166 -14.44 -0.69 1.99
CA ALA A 166 -13.88 0.64 1.77
C ALA A 166 -12.68 0.90 2.68
N THR A 167 -12.80 0.60 3.98
CA THR A 167 -11.68 0.75 4.92
C THR A 167 -10.49 -0.12 4.52
N TYR A 168 -10.73 -1.36 4.08
CA TYR A 168 -9.68 -2.26 3.60
C TYR A 168 -8.91 -1.70 2.39
N VAL A 169 -9.63 -1.32 1.33
CA VAL A 169 -9.01 -0.80 0.10
C VAL A 169 -8.23 0.49 0.39
N ILE A 170 -8.81 1.39 1.20
CA ILE A 170 -8.16 2.64 1.62
C ILE A 170 -6.87 2.36 2.39
N LEU A 171 -6.86 1.38 3.32
CA LEU A 171 -5.68 1.02 4.09
C LEU A 171 -4.54 0.54 3.19
N ILE A 172 -4.82 -0.36 2.24
CA ILE A 172 -3.79 -0.83 1.29
C ILE A 172 -3.19 0.35 0.52
N ILE A 173 -4.05 1.18 -0.08
CA ILE A 173 -3.61 2.32 -0.90
C ILE A 173 -2.77 3.27 -0.03
N TRP A 174 -3.22 3.55 1.19
CA TRP A 174 -2.49 4.40 2.13
C TRP A 174 -1.07 3.89 2.40
N TYR A 175 -0.89 2.60 2.68
CA TYR A 175 0.43 2.02 2.92
C TYR A 175 1.32 2.08 1.67
N VAL A 176 0.77 1.75 0.51
CA VAL A 176 1.48 1.81 -0.76
C VAL A 176 1.94 3.26 -1.07
N GLU A 177 1.06 4.24 -0.90
CA GLU A 177 1.40 5.66 -1.12
C GLU A 177 2.43 6.19 -0.12
N LYS A 178 2.40 5.70 1.13
CA LYS A 178 3.46 6.00 2.10
C LYS A 178 4.82 5.51 1.64
N VAL A 179 4.92 4.27 1.14
CA VAL A 179 6.19 3.75 0.61
C VAL A 179 6.65 4.57 -0.59
N LYS A 180 5.77 4.86 -1.55
CA LYS A 180 6.09 5.72 -2.71
C LYS A 180 6.63 7.08 -2.27
N THR A 181 6.04 7.67 -1.24
CA THR A 181 6.49 8.95 -0.67
C THR A 181 7.89 8.85 -0.09
N GLN A 182 8.22 7.78 0.65
CA GLN A 182 9.57 7.55 1.18
C GLN A 182 10.60 7.40 0.05
N VAL A 183 10.27 6.65 -1.00
CA VAL A 183 11.15 6.48 -2.17
C VAL A 183 11.41 7.80 -2.88
N ARG A 184 10.39 8.65 -3.05
CA ARG A 184 10.56 10.00 -3.62
C ARG A 184 11.47 10.87 -2.76
N GLN A 185 11.39 10.75 -1.43
CA GLN A 185 12.27 11.48 -0.51
C GLN A 185 13.73 11.06 -0.65
N ILE A 186 14.01 9.76 -0.83
CA ILE A 186 15.37 9.25 -1.10
C ILE A 186 15.95 9.92 -2.34
N GLY A 187 15.21 9.95 -3.46
CA GLY A 187 15.67 10.60 -4.70
C GLY A 187 15.96 12.10 -4.52
N SER A 188 15.08 12.82 -3.81
CA SER A 188 15.27 14.24 -3.50
C SER A 188 16.51 14.49 -2.62
N ASN A 189 16.72 13.65 -1.62
CA ASN A 189 17.88 13.75 -0.72
C ASN A 189 19.20 13.45 -1.42
N ILE A 190 19.23 12.44 -2.30
CA ILE A 190 20.40 12.18 -3.16
C ILE A 190 20.70 13.39 -4.05
N HIS A 191 19.69 13.98 -4.69
CA HIS A 191 19.91 15.16 -5.53
C HIS A 191 20.47 16.34 -4.74
N ARG A 192 19.96 16.58 -3.52
CA ARG A 192 20.51 17.60 -2.61
C ARG A 192 21.95 17.32 -2.22
N LEU A 193 22.30 16.07 -1.92
CA LEU A 193 23.67 15.66 -1.61
C LEU A 193 24.64 15.94 -2.77
N VAL A 194 24.22 15.67 -4.01
CA VAL A 194 25.04 15.94 -5.22
C VAL A 194 25.40 17.43 -5.34
N ILE A 195 24.52 18.34 -4.95
CA ILE A 195 24.75 19.80 -5.03
C ILE A 195 25.78 20.29 -4.01
N HIS A 196 25.89 19.63 -2.84
CA HIS A 196 26.72 20.08 -1.72
C HIS A 196 28.07 19.35 -1.62
N THR A 197 28.34 18.37 -2.49
CA THR A 197 29.62 17.66 -2.52
C THR A 197 30.54 18.20 -3.61
N TYR A 198 31.82 18.36 -3.28
CA TYR A 198 32.86 18.79 -4.23
C TYR A 198 33.80 17.64 -4.64
N ASP A 199 33.71 16.48 -3.99
CA ASP A 199 34.50 15.30 -4.34
C ASP A 199 33.92 14.59 -5.57
N LYS A 200 34.72 14.48 -6.63
CA LYS A 200 34.35 13.86 -7.91
C LYS A 200 33.97 12.38 -7.76
N GLU A 201 34.63 11.62 -6.89
CA GLU A 201 34.36 10.19 -6.71
C GLU A 201 33.02 9.97 -5.99
N ILE A 202 32.76 10.72 -4.90
CA ILE A 202 31.48 10.73 -4.19
C ILE A 202 30.34 11.22 -5.09
N THR A 203 30.60 12.27 -5.88
CA THR A 203 29.63 12.82 -6.84
C THR A 203 29.23 11.77 -7.88
N ASN A 204 30.20 11.00 -8.40
CA ASN A 204 29.94 9.95 -9.37
C ASN A 204 29.10 8.82 -8.76
N GLU A 205 29.41 8.36 -7.55
CA GLU A 205 28.61 7.33 -6.88
C GLU A 205 27.18 7.81 -6.58
N LEU A 206 27.01 9.05 -6.12
CA LEU A 206 25.68 9.65 -5.90
C LEU A 206 24.89 9.79 -7.21
N LYS A 207 25.54 10.16 -8.32
CA LYS A 207 24.90 10.19 -9.65
C LYS A 207 24.44 8.79 -10.07
N LEU A 208 25.27 7.76 -9.86
CA LEU A 208 24.90 6.38 -10.13
C LEU A 208 23.73 5.92 -9.25
N PHE A 209 23.74 6.29 -7.96
CA PHE A 209 22.64 5.96 -7.05
C PHE A 209 21.34 6.69 -7.46
N SER A 210 21.41 7.98 -7.79
CA SER A 210 20.29 8.74 -8.33
C SER A 210 19.70 8.09 -9.59
N LEU A 211 20.56 7.68 -10.52
CA LEU A 211 20.16 6.98 -11.73
C LEU A 211 19.45 5.66 -11.40
N GLN A 212 19.96 4.89 -10.45
CA GLN A 212 19.33 3.65 -10.01
C GLN A 212 17.95 3.88 -9.39
N VAL A 213 17.79 4.91 -8.54
CA VAL A 213 16.50 5.29 -7.95
C VAL A 213 15.50 5.71 -9.04
N LEU A 214 15.97 6.46 -10.04
CA LEU A 214 15.14 6.90 -11.17
C LEU A 214 14.72 5.74 -12.08
N GLN A 215 15.64 4.82 -12.40
CA GLN A 215 15.38 3.70 -13.31
C GLN A 215 14.57 2.58 -12.65
N ARG A 216 14.75 2.34 -11.34
CA ARG A 216 14.00 1.33 -10.59
C ARG A 216 12.85 1.98 -9.85
N GLU A 217 11.88 2.49 -10.60
CA GLU A 217 10.66 3.01 -10.00
C GLU A 217 9.95 1.92 -9.19
N ILE A 218 9.73 2.20 -7.91
CA ILE A 218 9.08 1.28 -6.99
C ILE A 218 7.58 1.43 -7.17
N THR A 219 7.03 0.54 -8.00
CA THR A 219 5.60 0.44 -8.25
C THR A 219 5.05 -0.82 -7.59
N PHE A 220 3.90 -0.68 -6.92
CA PHE A 220 3.16 -1.82 -6.38
C PHE A 220 2.09 -2.19 -7.40
N THR A 221 2.16 -3.41 -7.92
CA THR A 221 1.29 -3.88 -8.99
C THR A 221 0.64 -5.22 -8.65
N ALA A 222 -0.61 -5.38 -9.07
CA ALA A 222 -1.37 -6.62 -9.02
C ALA A 222 -1.56 -7.12 -10.46
N THR A 223 -0.67 -8.00 -10.93
CA THR A 223 -0.76 -8.59 -12.30
C THR A 223 -0.93 -7.52 -13.40
N GLY A 224 -0.14 -6.45 -13.33
CA GLY A 224 -0.16 -5.34 -14.29
C GLY A 224 -1.07 -4.16 -13.91
N PHE A 225 -1.98 -4.33 -12.94
CA PHE A 225 -2.74 -3.21 -12.39
C PHE A 225 -1.96 -2.48 -11.31
N VAL A 226 -1.80 -1.17 -11.44
CA VAL A 226 -1.16 -0.36 -10.41
C VAL A 226 -2.09 -0.25 -9.21
N ILE A 227 -1.59 -0.58 -8.02
CA ILE A 227 -2.31 -0.38 -6.76
C ILE A 227 -2.08 1.08 -6.35
N ASP A 228 -3.06 1.93 -6.65
CA ASP A 228 -3.06 3.35 -6.31
C ASP A 228 -4.49 3.88 -6.12
N ALA A 229 -4.62 5.18 -5.86
CA ALA A 229 -5.91 5.84 -5.73
C ALA A 229 -6.79 5.72 -6.99
N THR A 230 -6.20 5.55 -8.18
CA THR A 230 -6.97 5.40 -9.43
C THR A 230 -7.70 4.06 -9.48
N LEU A 231 -7.15 3.01 -8.85
CA LEU A 231 -7.84 1.72 -8.72
C LEU A 231 -9.14 1.87 -7.94
N LEU A 232 -9.13 2.63 -6.83
CA LEU A 232 -10.31 2.93 -6.04
C LEU A 232 -11.34 3.72 -6.86
N THR A 233 -10.91 4.77 -7.55
CA THR A 233 -11.80 5.57 -8.41
C THR A 233 -12.46 4.70 -9.48
N LYS A 234 -11.70 3.83 -10.16
CA LYS A 234 -12.23 2.91 -11.16
C LYS A 234 -13.26 1.94 -10.56
N ALA A 235 -13.01 1.40 -9.38
CA ALA A 235 -13.94 0.51 -8.69
C ALA A 235 -15.25 1.22 -8.34
N VAL A 236 -15.18 2.42 -7.75
CA VAL A 236 -16.36 3.23 -7.40
C VAL A 236 -17.17 3.60 -8.64
N CYS A 237 -16.50 4.06 -9.71
CA CYS A 237 -17.15 4.34 -10.98
C CYS A 237 -17.86 3.11 -11.53
N SER A 238 -17.20 1.95 -11.55
CA SER A 238 -17.78 0.71 -12.05
C SER A 238 -19.03 0.32 -11.27
N ILE A 239 -18.96 0.30 -9.93
CA ILE A 239 -20.12 0.02 -9.07
C ILE A 239 -21.25 1.00 -9.37
N THR A 240 -20.95 2.30 -9.43
CA THR A 240 -21.97 3.35 -9.66
C THR A 240 -22.65 3.17 -11.02
N THR A 241 -21.88 2.90 -12.08
CA THR A 241 -22.43 2.65 -13.42
C THR A 241 -23.35 1.42 -13.42
N PHE A 242 -22.94 0.32 -12.77
CA PHE A 242 -23.80 -0.86 -12.63
C PHE A 242 -25.10 -0.55 -11.89
N LEU A 243 -25.04 0.20 -10.79
CA LEU A 243 -26.22 0.60 -10.03
C LEU A 243 -27.16 1.48 -10.84
N LEU A 244 -26.63 2.46 -11.59
CA LEU A 244 -27.44 3.34 -12.43
C LEU A 244 -28.19 2.55 -13.51
N ILE A 245 -27.50 1.63 -14.19
CA ILE A 245 -28.12 0.74 -15.18
C ILE A 245 -29.23 -0.08 -14.51
N LEU A 246 -28.96 -0.64 -13.33
CA LEU A 246 -29.93 -1.43 -12.60
C LEU A 246 -31.20 -0.63 -12.23
N ILE A 247 -31.02 0.57 -11.70
CA ILE A 247 -32.11 1.47 -11.32
C ILE A 247 -32.96 1.78 -12.56
N GLN A 248 -32.37 2.01 -13.73
CA GLN A 248 -33.12 2.25 -14.97
C GLN A 248 -34.01 1.07 -15.38
N PHE A 249 -33.55 -0.17 -15.17
CA PHE A 249 -34.38 -1.35 -15.43
C PHE A 249 -35.47 -1.56 -14.38
N LEU A 250 -35.21 -1.21 -13.12
CA LEU A 250 -36.17 -1.33 -12.02
C LEU A 250 -37.27 -0.26 -12.06
N VAL A 251 -36.93 0.97 -12.47
CA VAL A 251 -37.84 2.13 -12.47
C VAL A 251 -38.68 2.24 -13.74
N LYS A 252 -38.38 1.46 -14.79
CA LYS A 252 -39.16 1.50 -16.04
C LYS A 252 -40.64 1.16 -15.74
N PRO A 253 -41.57 2.13 -15.86
CA PRO A 253 -42.99 1.84 -15.75
C PRO A 253 -43.43 1.07 -17.01
N CYS A 254 -44.32 0.09 -16.85
CA CYS A 254 -45.12 -0.42 -17.96
C CYS A 254 -45.92 0.69 -18.62
#